data_AF-A0A529NC12-F1
#
_entry.id   AF-A0A529NC12-F1
#
_cell.length_a   1.000
_cell.length_b   1.000
_cell.length_c   1.000
_cell.angle_alpha   90.00
_cell.angle_beta   90.00
_cell.angle_gamma   90.00
#
_symmetry.space_group_name_H-M   'P 1'
#
loop_
_entity.id
_entity.type
_entity.pdbx_description
1 polymer ?
#
loop_
_entity_poly.entity_id
_entity_poly.type
_entity_poly.pdbx_seq_one_letter_code
_entity_poly.pdbx_strand_id
1 'polypeptide(L)'
;ISNQIKGPITLASLVRAGVPLGVLLKRALSRMGKDVQHFGISVIRDRGIDSNAMRHIIERRPIEGLLFVDGWTGKGAIATELERSFHSFSAQPPKLVVLSDPCGRAWLA
;
A
#
# COMPACT_ATOMS: atom_id res chain seq x y z
N ILE A 1 -2.14 -14.81 13.41
CA ILE A 1 -2.87 -13.69 12.78
C ILE A 1 -3.08 -14.06 11.32
N SER A 2 -4.31 -14.16 10.84
CA SER A 2 -4.58 -14.51 9.43
C SER A 2 -4.30 -13.29 8.56
N ASN A 3 -3.21 -13.32 7.78
CA ASN A 3 -2.86 -12.25 6.82
C ASN A 3 -3.70 -12.31 5.53
N GLN A 4 -4.96 -12.74 5.63
CA GLN A 4 -5.83 -12.89 4.46
C GLN A 4 -6.57 -11.59 4.15
N ILE A 5 -6.39 -11.12 2.92
CA ILE A 5 -7.23 -10.07 2.33
C ILE A 5 -8.46 -10.74 1.72
N LYS A 6 -9.65 -10.34 2.17
CA LYS A 6 -10.93 -10.78 1.61
C LYS A 6 -11.44 -9.74 0.63
N GLY A 7 -12.03 -10.20 -0.47
CA GLY A 7 -12.65 -9.33 -1.47
C GLY A 7 -11.64 -8.71 -2.46
N PRO A 8 -12.04 -7.61 -3.12
CA PRO A 8 -11.22 -6.96 -4.14
C PRO A 8 -9.91 -6.38 -3.59
N ILE A 9 -8.81 -6.54 -4.32
CA ILE A 9 -7.48 -6.07 -3.94
C ILE A 9 -7.18 -4.73 -4.59
N THR A 10 -6.64 -3.78 -3.84
CA THR A 10 -6.17 -2.51 -4.38
C THR A 10 -4.72 -2.32 -3.99
N LEU A 11 -3.84 -2.24 -4.99
CA LEU A 11 -2.42 -1.95 -4.80
C LEU A 11 -2.22 -0.44 -4.96
N ALA A 12 -1.71 0.24 -3.94
CA ALA A 12 -1.29 1.63 -4.00
C ALA A 12 0.24 1.69 -3.84
N SER A 13 0.96 1.76 -4.96
CA SER A 13 2.41 1.80 -4.95
C SER A 13 2.93 3.15 -4.50
N LEU A 14 3.82 3.15 -3.51
CA LEU A 14 4.59 4.32 -3.12
C LEU A 14 5.54 4.68 -4.25
N VAL A 15 5.35 5.87 -4.81
CA VAL A 15 6.13 6.34 -5.95
C VAL A 15 7.54 6.73 -5.45
N ARG A 16 8.64 6.30 -6.09
CA ARG A 16 8.73 5.53 -7.36
C ARG A 16 9.07 4.05 -7.19
N ALA A 17 9.77 3.68 -6.12
CA ALA A 17 10.36 2.34 -5.97
C ALA A 17 9.30 1.23 -5.88
N GLY A 18 8.11 1.53 -5.36
CA GLY A 18 7.01 0.58 -5.28
C GLY A 18 6.30 0.30 -6.60
N VAL A 19 6.43 1.17 -7.62
CA VAL A 19 5.65 1.05 -8.86
C VAL A 19 6.00 -0.20 -9.66
N PRO A 20 7.29 -0.51 -9.96
CA PRO A 20 7.64 -1.73 -10.68
C PRO A 20 7.13 -3.00 -9.95
N LEU A 21 7.26 -3.05 -8.63
CA LEU A 21 6.76 -4.18 -7.83
C LEU A 21 5.23 -4.28 -7.90
N GLY A 22 4.52 -3.16 -7.76
CA GLY A 22 3.06 -3.12 -7.87
C GLY A 22 2.55 -3.59 -9.23
N VAL A 23 3.24 -3.24 -10.33
CA VAL A 23 2.92 -3.73 -11.67
C VAL A 23 3.07 -5.25 -11.75
N LEU A 24 4.16 -5.80 -11.22
CA LEU A 24 4.39 -7.25 -11.22
C LEU A 24 3.36 -7.99 -10.35
N LEU A 25 3.07 -7.47 -9.15
CA LEU A 25 2.03 -8.02 -8.26
C LEU A 25 0.65 -7.98 -8.90
N LYS A 26 0.26 -6.86 -9.53
CA LYS A 26 -0.99 -6.76 -10.27
C LYS A 26 -1.08 -7.84 -11.34
N ARG A 27 -0.02 -8.02 -12.14
CA ARG A 27 0.02 -9.03 -13.20
C ARG A 27 -0.12 -10.44 -12.63
N ALA A 28 0.59 -10.76 -11.54
CA ALA A 28 0.50 -12.07 -10.90
C ALA A 28 -0.91 -12.33 -10.35
N LEU A 29 -1.47 -11.39 -9.59
CA LEU A 29 -2.80 -11.49 -9.00
C LEU A 29 -3.91 -11.60 -10.07
N SER A 30 -3.80 -10.82 -11.16
CA SER A 30 -4.72 -10.95 -12.30
C SER A 30 -4.65 -12.34 -12.95
N ARG A 31 -3.45 -12.92 -13.10
CA ARG A 31 -3.29 -14.29 -13.63
C ARG A 31 -3.88 -15.36 -12.71
N MET A 32 -3.95 -15.08 -11.42
CA MET A 32 -4.61 -15.93 -10.42
C MET A 32 -6.13 -15.69 -10.34
N GLY A 33 -6.72 -14.90 -11.24
CA GLY A 33 -8.15 -14.60 -11.27
C GLY A 33 -8.63 -13.70 -10.13
N LYS A 34 -7.73 -12.93 -9.48
CA LYS A 34 -8.11 -11.98 -8.44
C LYS A 34 -8.61 -10.67 -9.06
N ASP A 35 -9.68 -10.11 -8.49
CA ASP A 35 -10.05 -8.71 -8.74
C ASP A 35 -8.99 -7.81 -8.12
N VAL A 36 -8.15 -7.22 -8.95
CA VAL A 36 -7.05 -6.36 -8.53
C VAL A 36 -6.98 -5.10 -9.39
N GLN A 37 -6.84 -3.95 -8.74
CA GLN A 37 -6.49 -2.67 -9.38
C GLN A 37 -5.20 -2.11 -8.80
N HIS A 38 -4.48 -1.31 -9.59
CA HIS A 38 -3.19 -0.74 -9.21
C HIS A 38 -3.17 0.76 -9.48
N PHE A 39 -2.73 1.50 -8.47
CA PHE A 39 -2.58 2.95 -8.47
C PHE A 39 -1.17 3.32 -8.00
N GLY A 40 -0.70 4.50 -8.40
CA GLY A 40 0.47 5.14 -7.80
C GLY A 40 0.03 6.19 -6.79
N ILE A 41 0.74 6.30 -5.67
CA ILE A 41 0.52 7.34 -4.68
C ILE A 41 1.84 7.97 -4.22
N SER A 42 1.85 9.28 -4.04
CA SER A 42 2.99 9.97 -3.44
C SER A 42 2.85 10.01 -1.91
N VAL A 43 3.98 9.84 -1.24
CA VAL A 43 4.13 10.05 0.20
C VAL A 43 5.41 10.84 0.41
N ILE A 44 5.31 11.92 1.16
CA ILE A 44 6.45 12.79 1.43
C ILE A 44 6.62 12.86 2.94
N ARG A 45 7.83 12.55 3.41
CA ARG A 45 8.16 12.66 4.84
C ARG A 45 7.81 14.06 5.34
N ASP A 46 7.21 14.13 6.52
CA ASP A 46 6.80 15.37 7.19
C ASP A 46 5.62 16.10 6.50
N ARG A 47 5.11 15.59 5.36
CA ARG A 47 3.91 16.13 4.67
C ARG A 47 2.74 15.14 4.58
N GLY A 48 3.01 13.84 4.55
CA GLY A 48 2.00 12.80 4.49
C GLY A 48 1.72 12.25 3.10
N ILE A 49 0.70 11.40 3.01
CA ILE A 49 0.18 10.84 1.76
C ILE A 49 -0.65 11.86 0.96
N ASP A 50 -0.63 11.72 -0.36
CA ASP A 50 -1.49 12.49 -1.26
C ASP A 50 -2.98 12.19 -1.00
N SER A 51 -3.67 13.17 -0.40
CA SER A 51 -5.08 13.05 -0.03
C SER A 51 -6.02 13.05 -1.24
N ASN A 52 -5.62 13.62 -2.37
CA ASN A 52 -6.40 13.56 -3.61
C ASN A 52 -6.35 12.16 -4.20
N ALA A 53 -5.15 11.57 -4.27
CA ALA A 53 -4.97 10.19 -4.71
C ALA A 53 -5.72 9.21 -3.80
N MET A 54 -5.65 9.41 -2.47
CA MET A 54 -6.38 8.58 -1.51
C MET A 54 -7.89 8.65 -1.72
N ARG A 55 -8.48 9.85 -1.82
CA ARG A 55 -9.91 10.01 -2.11
C ARG A 55 -10.32 9.33 -3.40
N HIS A 56 -9.53 9.52 -4.46
CA HIS A 56 -9.77 8.88 -5.75
C HIS A 56 -9.79 7.35 -5.65
N ILE A 57 -8.91 6.76 -4.85
CA ILE A 57 -8.83 5.31 -4.63
C ILE A 57 -10.05 4.80 -3.84
N ILE A 58 -10.35 5.41 -2.69
CA ILE A 58 -11.40 4.91 -1.77
C ILE A 58 -12.82 5.11 -2.34
N GLU A 59 -13.02 6.08 -3.23
CA GLU A 59 -14.27 6.24 -3.98
C GLU A 59 -14.55 5.07 -4.94
N ARG A 60 -13.50 4.34 -5.37
CA ARG A 60 -13.59 3.29 -6.38
C ARG A 60 -13.42 1.90 -5.81
N ARG A 61 -12.77 1.78 -4.65
CA ARG A 61 -12.32 0.50 -4.09
C ARG A 61 -12.47 0.47 -2.58
N PRO A 62 -12.85 -0.69 -2.00
CA PRO A 62 -12.94 -0.85 -0.55
C PRO A 62 -11.58 -0.65 0.11
N ILE A 63 -11.54 0.13 1.18
CA ILE A 63 -10.32 0.46 1.92
C ILE A 63 -9.74 -0.78 2.63
N GLU A 64 -10.58 -1.76 2.95
CA GLU A 64 -10.20 -3.01 3.62
C GLU A 64 -9.25 -3.86 2.76
N GLY A 65 -9.39 -3.74 1.43
CA GLY A 65 -8.57 -4.41 0.43
C GLY A 65 -7.35 -3.60 -0.03
N LEU A 66 -7.13 -2.41 0.53
CA LEU A 66 -6.03 -1.53 0.17
C LEU A 66 -4.70 -2.01 0.77
N LEU A 67 -3.71 -2.19 -0.11
CA LEU A 67 -2.34 -2.56 0.21
C LEU A 67 -1.41 -1.48 -0.33
N PHE A 68 -0.58 -0.90 0.52
CA PHE A 68 0.48 -0.02 0.10
C PHE A 68 1.69 -0.86 -0.32
N VAL A 69 2.33 -0.52 -1.44
CA VAL A 69 3.41 -1.35 -2.01
C VAL A 69 4.68 -0.51 -2.15
N ASP A 70 5.80 -0.98 -1.63
CA ASP A 70 7.12 -0.41 -1.88
C ASP A 70 8.18 -1.49 -2.17
N GLY A 71 9.33 -1.12 -2.72
CA GLY A 71 10.44 -2.05 -2.94
C GLY A 71 11.09 -2.48 -1.64
N TRP A 72 11.25 -1.58 -0.67
CA TRP A 72 11.89 -1.88 0.61
C TRP A 72 11.49 -0.87 1.68
N THR A 73 11.71 -1.22 2.94
CA THR A 73 11.66 -0.27 4.07
C THR A 73 12.85 -0.49 4.98
N GLY A 74 13.47 0.59 5.46
CA GLY A 74 14.60 0.53 6.41
C GLY A 74 14.10 0.78 7.83
N LYS A 75 14.66 1.81 8.48
CA LYS A 75 14.24 2.28 9.81
C LYS A 75 12.78 2.75 9.92
N GLY A 76 12.02 2.70 8.83
CA GLY A 76 10.57 2.97 8.84
C GLY A 76 10.17 4.44 8.74
N ALA A 77 11.02 5.34 8.26
CA ALA A 77 10.65 6.76 8.13
C ALA A 77 9.38 6.97 7.28
N ILE A 78 9.31 6.31 6.11
CA ILE A 78 8.12 6.37 5.24
C ILE A 78 6.97 5.52 5.80
N ALA A 79 7.26 4.36 6.40
CA ALA A 79 6.22 3.53 7.03
C ALA A 79 5.49 4.28 8.16
N THR A 80 6.23 5.00 9.00
CA THR A 80 5.67 5.83 10.08
C THR A 80 4.89 7.03 9.53
N GLU A 81 5.39 7.69 8.48
CA GLU A 81 4.64 8.78 7.82
C GLU A 81 3.32 8.27 7.21
N LEU A 82 3.37 7.10 6.57
CA LEU A 82 2.22 6.43 6.02
C LEU A 82 1.20 6.10 7.12
N GLU A 83 1.63 5.50 8.23
CA GLU A 83 0.77 5.21 9.39
C GLU A 83 0.09 6.47 9.93
N ARG A 84 0.90 7.52 10.20
CA ARG A 84 0.41 8.80 10.70
C ARG A 84 -0.66 9.42 9.80
N SER A 85 -0.38 9.51 8.50
CA SER A 85 -1.25 10.20 7.55
C SER A 85 -2.44 9.36 7.09
N PHE A 86 -2.36 8.02 7.19
CA PHE A 86 -3.47 7.12 6.85
C PHE A 86 -4.61 7.17 7.88
N HIS A 87 -4.35 7.60 9.12
CA HIS A 87 -5.37 7.75 10.16
C HIS A 87 -6.52 8.69 9.78
N SER A 88 -6.32 9.60 8.83
CA SER A 88 -7.40 10.45 8.31
C SER A 88 -8.41 9.69 7.43
N PHE A 89 -8.08 8.45 7.01
CA PHE A 89 -8.90 7.64 6.11
C PHE A 89 -9.39 6.35 6.76
N SER A 90 -8.66 5.81 7.75
CA SER A 90 -9.04 4.58 8.45
C SER A 90 -8.59 4.58 9.90
N ALA A 91 -9.38 3.95 10.77
CA ALA A 91 -8.95 3.63 12.13
C ALA A 91 -7.97 2.45 12.18
N GLN A 92 -7.92 1.61 11.14
CA GLN A 92 -6.99 0.49 11.04
C GLN A 92 -5.63 0.97 10.50
N PRO A 93 -4.51 0.36 10.92
CA PRO A 93 -3.20 0.70 10.39
C PRO A 93 -3.11 0.34 8.90
N PRO A 94 -2.29 1.08 8.11
CA PRO A 94 -2.08 0.77 6.71
C PRO A 94 -1.33 -0.56 6.55
N LYS A 95 -1.66 -1.32 5.52
CA LYS A 95 -1.00 -2.58 5.18
C LYS A 95 0.13 -2.32 4.18
N LEU A 96 1.33 -2.05 4.69
CA LEU A 96 2.52 -1.87 3.87
C LEU A 96 3.14 -3.21 3.48
N VAL A 97 3.22 -3.50 2.19
CA VAL A 97 3.85 -4.68 1.59
C VAL A 97 5.14 -4.25 0.92
N VAL A 98 6.25 -4.91 1.26
CA VAL A 98 7.56 -4.64 0.66
C VAL A 98 8.23 -5.92 0.19
N LEU A 99 9.29 -5.81 -0.62
CA LEU A 99 10.15 -6.95 -0.98
C LEU A 99 11.29 -7.16 0.03
N SER A 100 11.68 -6.11 0.77
CA SER A 100 12.78 -6.17 1.74
C SER A 100 12.49 -5.31 2.97
N ASP A 101 12.57 -5.91 4.14
CA ASP A 101 12.32 -5.27 5.44
C ASP A 101 13.37 -5.66 6.50
N PRO A 102 14.59 -5.12 6.42
CA PRO A 102 15.64 -5.38 7.40
C PRO A 102 15.32 -4.95 8.84
N CYS A 103 14.27 -4.16 9.08
CA CYS A 103 13.96 -3.62 10.42
C CYS A 103 12.55 -3.98 10.92
N GLY A 104 11.80 -4.85 10.24
CA GLY A 104 10.48 -5.32 10.68
C GLY A 104 9.41 -4.22 10.75
N ARG A 105 9.38 -3.32 9.75
CA ARG A 105 8.45 -2.19 9.68
C ARG A 105 7.27 -2.42 8.73
N ALA A 106 7.29 -3.46 7.90
CA ALA A 106 6.21 -3.77 6.97
C ALA A 106 5.18 -4.72 7.59
N TRP A 107 3.97 -4.69 7.04
CA TRP A 107 2.93 -5.68 7.37
C TRP A 107 3.22 -7.04 6.72
N LEU A 108 3.86 -7.02 5.53
CA LEU A 108 4.32 -8.20 4.80
C LEU A 108 5.62 -7.87 4.06
N ALA A 109 6.62 -8.76 4.15
CA ALA A 109 7.91 -8.66 3.49
C ALA A 109 8.32 -10.01 2.89
#